data_AF-A0A2T3NU37-F1
#
_entry.id   AF-A0A2T3NU37-F1
#
_cell.length_a   1.000
_cell.length_b   1.000
_cell.length_c   1.000
_cell.angle_alpha   90.00
_cell.angle_beta   90.00
_cell.angle_gamma   90.00
#
_symmetry.space_group_name_H-M   'P 1'
#
loop_
_entity.id
_entity.type
_entity.pdbx_description
1 polymer ?
#
loop_
_entity_poly.entity_id
_entity_poly.type
_entity_poly.pdbx_seq_one_letter_code
_entity_poly.pdbx_strand_id
1 'polypeptide(L)'
;MATRKKSSPKPLKILFVSSEVEGLVKTGGLADVAKSLPAALIALGHDVRVAMPLYRKVAQGEQAEVLAETELHVETQPAPVAYKVKQLHTAGVPVYGIDAPQYFDRDELYAENNEAYPDNGERFAFFSAASLDLCEKVGFQPDIIHCNDWHAGLVPFLLRTRYADNEFFAKAKSVITIHNAVFKGEYNYDQFSLIPELIQRRYLQVEMNPSQVSMLKAGVAFADKVNAVSPNYASELLTHLGSHGMSEDFQHRADDLYGIVNGCDYGDWNPETDPYIKQHFKANKVSLARGKKACKRDLQQRVELPVVDVPVYGMVCRLTEQKGVQYLLPILRDFLRNQVQVVIVGSGDPKLADELRQVSAEFPDQFAFIEAYDNPLAHCVEAGSDFFMMPSQFEPCGLNQLYSLAYGTLPIVRGVGGLKDTVIDYDDTPQVATGFIFDAPTPEALLIKLQRSLLVYCQQPQEFKRLQQNAMACKFEWKEAAEQYLRMYSGDEPSVIEKVEAEKKLEADTQ
;
A
#
# COMPACT_ATOMS: atom_id res chain seq x y z
N MET A 1 -40.63 -14.39 -20.07
CA MET A 1 -39.16 -14.28 -20.02
C MET A 1 -38.74 -14.37 -18.57
N ALA A 2 -38.16 -15.49 -18.16
CA ALA A 2 -37.70 -15.69 -16.79
C ALA A 2 -36.46 -14.81 -16.55
N THR A 3 -36.57 -13.88 -15.60
CA THR A 3 -35.43 -13.13 -15.05
C THR A 3 -34.44 -14.13 -14.46
N ARG A 4 -33.32 -14.35 -15.16
CA ARG A 4 -32.17 -15.09 -14.67
C ARG A 4 -31.69 -14.36 -13.42
N LYS A 5 -32.04 -14.85 -12.22
CA LYS A 5 -31.38 -14.45 -10.97
C LYS A 5 -29.90 -14.70 -11.20
N LYS A 6 -29.06 -13.65 -11.23
CA LYS A 6 -27.60 -13.81 -11.10
C LYS A 6 -27.41 -14.63 -9.82
N SER A 7 -26.96 -15.87 -9.94
CA SER A 7 -26.62 -16.67 -8.77
C SER A 7 -25.54 -15.91 -8.02
N SER A 8 -25.74 -15.65 -6.73
CA SER A 8 -24.67 -15.17 -5.86
C SER A 8 -23.46 -16.10 -6.07
N PRO A 9 -22.25 -15.55 -6.30
CA PRO A 9 -21.07 -16.38 -6.49
C PRO A 9 -20.93 -17.32 -5.29
N LYS A 10 -20.50 -18.56 -5.56
CA LYS A 10 -20.26 -19.55 -4.52
C LYS A 10 -19.26 -18.97 -3.50
N PRO A 11 -19.50 -19.09 -2.18
CA PRO A 11 -18.52 -18.68 -1.18
C PRO A 11 -17.18 -19.35 -1.45
N LEU A 12 -16.14 -18.52 -1.59
CA LEU A 12 -14.75 -18.96 -1.78
C LEU A 12 -14.09 -19.11 -0.42
N LYS A 13 -13.20 -20.11 -0.31
CA LYS A 13 -12.20 -20.18 0.76
C LYS A 13 -10.92 -19.50 0.29
N ILE A 14 -10.50 -18.46 0.99
CA ILE A 14 -9.37 -17.63 0.59
C ILE A 14 -8.33 -17.62 1.72
N LEU A 15 -7.12 -18.10 1.42
CA LEU A 15 -5.97 -17.93 2.28
C LEU A 15 -5.17 -16.72 1.83
N PHE A 16 -5.16 -15.65 2.62
CA PHE A 16 -4.18 -14.58 2.48
C PHE A 16 -2.87 -15.01 3.13
N VAL A 17 -1.75 -14.78 2.46
CA VAL A 17 -0.42 -14.99 3.01
C VAL A 17 0.26 -13.63 3.03
N SER A 18 0.54 -13.13 4.24
CA SER A 18 1.12 -11.81 4.47
C SER A 18 2.10 -11.87 5.63
N SER A 19 3.19 -11.14 5.53
CA SER A 19 4.15 -10.98 6.62
C SER A 19 3.70 -9.97 7.67
N GLU A 20 2.73 -9.11 7.36
CA GLU A 20 2.22 -8.11 8.30
C GLU A 20 0.71 -7.94 8.19
N VAL A 21 0.07 -7.58 9.31
CA VAL A 21 -1.38 -7.40 9.43
C VAL A 21 -1.67 -6.33 10.48
N GLU A 22 -2.39 -5.29 10.09
CA GLU A 22 -2.76 -4.18 10.97
C GLU A 22 -3.51 -4.66 12.23
N GLY A 23 -3.18 -4.08 13.38
CA GLY A 23 -3.66 -4.50 14.70
C GLY A 23 -2.80 -5.57 15.39
N LEU A 24 -1.98 -6.32 14.64
CA LEU A 24 -1.01 -7.28 15.20
C LEU A 24 0.42 -6.77 15.01
N VAL A 25 0.81 -6.50 13.76
CA VAL A 25 2.15 -6.01 13.42
C VAL A 25 2.11 -5.23 12.10
N LYS A 26 2.78 -4.06 12.06
CA LYS A 26 2.74 -3.14 10.92
C LYS A 26 4.11 -2.53 10.66
N THR A 27 4.56 -2.53 9.39
CA THR A 27 5.71 -1.73 8.93
C THR A 27 5.34 -0.78 7.79
N GLY A 28 4.32 -1.11 6.98
CA GLY A 28 3.86 -0.28 5.87
C GLY A 28 2.39 -0.44 5.56
N GLY A 29 2.01 -0.08 4.33
CA GLY A 29 0.62 -0.16 3.86
C GLY A 29 0.14 -1.58 3.55
N LEU A 30 1.04 -2.56 3.43
CA LEU A 30 0.67 -3.96 3.22
C LEU A 30 -0.18 -4.47 4.40
N ALA A 31 0.20 -4.14 5.64
CA ALA A 31 -0.55 -4.48 6.84
C ALA A 31 -2.00 -3.98 6.81
N ASP A 32 -2.25 -2.77 6.28
CA ASP A 32 -3.58 -2.21 6.13
C ASP A 32 -4.43 -3.02 5.14
N VAL A 33 -3.84 -3.43 4.02
CA VAL A 33 -4.50 -4.29 3.03
C VAL A 33 -4.79 -5.67 3.61
N ALA A 34 -3.82 -6.28 4.30
CA ALA A 34 -3.92 -7.61 4.88
C ALA A 34 -4.93 -7.70 6.04
N LYS A 35 -5.36 -6.58 6.62
CA LYS A 35 -6.52 -6.50 7.52
C LYS A 35 -7.81 -6.24 6.74
N SER A 36 -7.81 -5.19 5.93
CA SER A 36 -9.04 -4.58 5.43
C SER A 36 -9.67 -5.32 4.25
N LEU A 37 -8.86 -5.82 3.31
CA LEU A 37 -9.36 -6.60 2.18
C LEU A 37 -9.94 -7.95 2.65
N PRO A 38 -9.29 -8.72 3.53
CA PRO A 38 -9.91 -9.90 4.13
C PRO A 38 -11.23 -9.61 4.85
N ALA A 39 -11.29 -8.53 5.65
CA ALA A 39 -12.52 -8.14 6.34
C ALA A 39 -13.65 -7.81 5.35
N ALA A 40 -13.36 -7.09 4.27
CA ALA A 40 -14.33 -6.78 3.22
C ALA A 40 -14.82 -8.03 2.48
N LEU A 41 -13.93 -8.98 2.18
CA LEU A 41 -14.29 -10.26 1.56
C LEU A 41 -15.16 -11.13 2.49
N ILE A 42 -14.88 -11.13 3.80
CA ILE A 42 -15.74 -11.79 4.80
C ILE A 42 -17.13 -11.14 4.83
N ALA A 43 -17.20 -9.80 4.79
CA ALA A 43 -18.47 -9.07 4.73
C ALA A 43 -19.28 -9.38 3.45
N LEU A 44 -18.61 -9.77 2.37
CA LEU A 44 -19.24 -10.27 1.13
C LEU A 44 -19.62 -11.76 1.18
N GLY A 45 -19.35 -12.45 2.30
CA GLY A 45 -19.78 -13.83 2.55
C GLY A 45 -18.76 -14.91 2.20
N HIS A 46 -17.47 -14.56 2.05
CA HIS A 46 -16.37 -15.50 1.80
C HIS A 46 -15.72 -15.98 3.10
N ASP A 47 -15.13 -17.18 3.08
CA ASP A 47 -14.38 -17.71 4.23
C ASP A 47 -12.90 -17.36 4.05
N VAL A 48 -12.44 -16.34 4.78
CA VAL A 48 -11.09 -15.79 4.64
C VAL A 48 -10.27 -16.06 5.89
N ARG A 49 -9.02 -16.46 5.68
CA ARG A 49 -8.00 -16.65 6.72
C ARG A 49 -6.73 -15.94 6.30
N VAL A 50 -5.95 -15.44 7.25
CA VAL A 50 -4.63 -14.86 7.00
C VAL A 50 -3.56 -15.72 7.65
N ALA A 51 -2.60 -16.24 6.89
CA ALA A 51 -1.36 -16.82 7.41
C ALA A 51 -0.32 -15.71 7.58
N MET A 52 0.28 -15.64 8.77
CA MET A 52 1.30 -14.65 9.13
C MET A 52 2.36 -15.28 10.04
N PRO A 53 3.65 -14.89 9.95
CA PRO A 53 4.64 -15.31 10.93
C PRO A 53 4.27 -14.77 12.32
N LEU A 54 4.44 -15.60 13.36
CA LEU A 54 4.24 -15.14 14.74
C LEU A 54 5.52 -14.48 15.27
N TYR A 55 5.64 -13.17 15.09
CA TYR A 55 6.76 -12.39 15.60
C TYR A 55 6.73 -12.23 17.13
N ARG A 56 7.90 -12.00 17.74
CA ARG A 56 8.07 -11.74 19.19
C ARG A 56 7.04 -10.75 19.75
N LYS A 57 6.84 -9.62 19.07
CA LYS A 57 5.92 -8.54 19.49
C LYS A 57 4.47 -9.02 19.61
N VAL A 58 4.04 -9.95 18.76
CA VAL A 58 2.68 -10.51 18.79
C VAL A 58 2.60 -11.65 19.80
N ALA A 59 3.61 -12.54 19.82
CA ALA A 59 3.64 -13.71 20.70
C ALA A 59 3.58 -13.37 22.19
N GLN A 60 4.14 -12.21 22.60
CA GLN A 60 4.12 -11.75 23.98
C GLN A 60 2.77 -11.13 24.40
N GLY A 61 1.99 -10.63 23.45
CA GLY A 61 0.77 -9.87 23.71
C GLY A 61 -0.52 -10.70 23.79
N GLU A 62 -0.56 -11.88 23.17
CA GLU A 62 -1.79 -12.67 23.03
C GLU A 62 -1.68 -14.09 23.60
N GLN A 63 -2.62 -14.47 24.47
CA GLN A 63 -2.89 -15.87 24.75
C GLN A 63 -3.73 -16.44 23.60
N ALA A 64 -3.07 -17.14 22.68
CA ALA A 64 -3.68 -17.70 21.49
C ALA A 64 -3.85 -19.22 21.59
N GLU A 65 -4.97 -19.73 21.10
CA GLU A 65 -5.23 -21.17 21.00
C GLU A 65 -4.24 -21.80 20.01
N VAL A 66 -3.67 -22.94 20.39
CA VAL A 66 -2.81 -23.73 19.50
C VAL A 66 -3.70 -24.69 18.71
N LEU A 67 -3.84 -24.45 17.42
CA LEU A 67 -4.62 -25.30 16.51
C LEU A 67 -3.86 -26.56 16.09
N ALA A 68 -2.54 -26.46 15.97
CA ALA A 68 -1.69 -27.57 15.61
C ALA A 68 -0.28 -27.39 16.16
N GLU A 69 0.34 -28.50 16.58
CA GLU A 69 1.78 -28.63 16.77
C GLU A 69 2.26 -29.63 15.72
N THR A 70 3.17 -29.23 14.84
CA THR A 70 3.54 -30.03 13.67
C THR A 70 4.97 -29.77 13.23
N GLU A 71 5.38 -30.48 12.18
CA GLU A 71 6.73 -30.40 11.65
C GLU A 71 6.67 -30.28 10.12
N LEU A 72 7.45 -29.35 9.57
CA LEU A 72 7.64 -29.20 8.14
C LEU A 72 8.71 -30.21 7.69
N HIS A 73 8.30 -31.20 6.91
CA HIS A 73 9.20 -32.20 6.35
C HIS A 73 9.67 -31.78 4.95
N VAL A 74 10.99 -31.74 4.74
CA VAL A 74 11.62 -31.51 3.44
C VAL A 74 12.65 -32.61 3.23
N GLU A 75 12.54 -33.38 2.15
CA GLU A 75 13.36 -34.58 1.92
C GLU A 75 14.87 -34.34 1.96
N THR A 76 15.31 -33.14 1.58
CA THR A 76 16.73 -32.75 1.55
C THR A 76 17.25 -32.26 2.89
N GLN A 77 16.41 -32.17 3.92
CA GLN A 77 16.80 -31.73 5.26
C GLN A 77 17.07 -32.92 6.18
N PRO A 78 18.09 -32.82 7.06
CA PRO A 78 18.44 -33.92 7.97
C PRO A 78 17.38 -34.14 9.06
N ALA A 79 16.61 -33.10 9.40
CA ALA A 79 15.54 -33.14 10.38
C ALA A 79 14.40 -32.23 9.93
N PRO A 80 13.15 -32.55 10.29
CA PRO A 80 12.02 -31.68 10.00
C PRO A 80 12.06 -30.44 10.90
N VAL A 81 11.42 -29.36 10.45
CA VAL A 81 11.38 -28.10 11.18
C VAL A 81 10.09 -28.01 11.98
N ALA A 82 10.18 -28.08 13.31
CA ALA A 82 9.02 -27.95 14.20
C ALA A 82 8.46 -26.53 14.21
N TYR A 83 7.12 -26.42 14.19
CA TYR A 83 6.39 -25.16 14.35
C TYR A 83 4.99 -25.40 14.91
N LYS A 84 4.35 -24.33 15.38
CA LYS A 84 2.94 -24.37 15.82
C LYS A 84 2.08 -23.44 14.99
N VAL A 85 0.80 -23.75 14.90
CA VAL A 85 -0.21 -22.85 14.33
C VAL A 85 -1.05 -22.32 15.47
N LYS A 86 -1.00 -21.02 15.71
CA LYS A 86 -1.83 -20.34 16.70
C LYS A 86 -2.95 -19.56 16.03
N GLN A 87 -4.15 -19.61 16.61
CA GLN A 87 -5.27 -18.80 16.13
C GLN A 87 -5.28 -17.44 16.83
N LEU A 88 -5.06 -16.39 16.05
CA LEU A 88 -5.20 -14.99 16.43
C LEU A 88 -6.44 -14.38 15.75
N HIS A 89 -6.84 -13.19 16.18
CA HIS A 89 -7.93 -12.46 15.55
C HIS A 89 -7.59 -10.97 15.45
N THR A 90 -7.87 -10.37 14.30
CA THR A 90 -7.79 -8.91 14.12
C THR A 90 -9.01 -8.42 13.36
N ALA A 91 -9.75 -7.47 13.94
CA ALA A 91 -10.96 -6.90 13.34
C ALA A 91 -11.97 -7.94 12.79
N GLY A 92 -12.12 -9.08 13.47
CA GLY A 92 -13.02 -10.17 13.04
C GLY A 92 -12.46 -11.08 11.94
N VAL A 93 -11.22 -10.84 11.48
CA VAL A 93 -10.49 -11.71 10.55
C VAL A 93 -9.70 -12.74 11.35
N PRO A 94 -9.90 -14.05 11.12
CA PRO A 94 -9.10 -15.08 11.78
C PRO A 94 -7.71 -15.19 11.13
N VAL A 95 -6.69 -15.24 11.97
CA VAL A 95 -5.28 -15.24 11.56
C VAL A 95 -4.60 -16.51 12.08
N TYR A 96 -3.93 -17.24 11.21
CA TYR A 96 -3.04 -18.34 11.52
C TYR A 96 -1.63 -17.81 11.73
N GLY A 97 -1.26 -17.63 13.00
CA GLY A 97 0.09 -17.29 13.42
C GLY A 97 1.01 -18.51 13.36
N ILE A 98 1.99 -18.49 12.46
CA ILE A 98 3.00 -19.55 12.32
C ILE A 98 4.09 -19.30 13.36
N ASP A 99 4.04 -20.03 14.46
CA ASP A 99 4.97 -19.96 15.59
C ASP A 99 6.19 -20.85 15.35
N ALA A 100 7.25 -20.23 14.86
CA ALA A 100 8.57 -20.84 14.68
C ALA A 100 9.64 -19.89 15.26
N PRO A 101 9.86 -19.92 16.59
CA PRO A 101 10.75 -18.97 17.27
C PRO A 101 12.17 -18.91 16.70
N GLN A 102 12.69 -20.04 16.19
CA GLN A 102 14.00 -20.10 15.52
C GLN A 102 14.13 -19.08 14.37
N TYR A 103 13.02 -18.77 13.69
CA TYR A 103 12.97 -17.80 12.59
C TYR A 103 12.38 -16.45 13.00
N PHE A 104 11.36 -16.39 13.86
CA PHE A 104 10.59 -15.16 14.08
C PHE A 104 10.70 -14.55 15.48
N ASP A 105 11.47 -15.18 16.38
CA ASP A 105 11.84 -14.57 17.66
C ASP A 105 13.00 -13.57 17.45
N ARG A 106 12.63 -12.39 16.94
CA ARG A 106 13.50 -11.24 16.63
C ARG A 106 12.81 -9.96 17.11
N ASP A 107 13.59 -8.89 17.30
CA ASP A 107 13.05 -7.59 17.73
C ASP A 107 12.23 -6.92 16.63
N GLU A 108 12.65 -7.04 15.38
CA GLU A 108 11.95 -6.49 14.21
C GLU A 108 11.61 -7.58 13.18
N LEU A 109 10.78 -7.23 12.19
CA LEU A 109 10.26 -8.22 11.23
C LEU A 109 11.34 -8.66 10.24
N TYR A 110 12.01 -7.70 9.59
CA TYR A 110 12.92 -7.94 8.46
C TYR A 110 14.31 -7.33 8.64
N ALA A 111 14.42 -6.24 9.40
CA ALA A 111 15.65 -5.47 9.52
C ALA A 111 15.72 -4.79 10.89
N GLU A 112 16.91 -4.66 11.44
CA GLU A 112 17.21 -3.94 12.67
C GLU A 112 18.20 -2.82 12.34
N ASN A 113 17.95 -1.59 12.81
CA ASN A 113 18.81 -0.44 12.51
C ASN A 113 19.08 -0.21 11.00
N ASN A 114 18.07 -0.47 10.16
CA ASN A 114 18.13 -0.44 8.69
C ASN A 114 19.04 -1.50 8.04
N GLU A 115 19.49 -2.51 8.79
CA GLU A 115 20.21 -3.67 8.26
C GLU A 115 19.29 -4.89 8.22
N ALA A 116 19.08 -5.44 7.03
CA ALA A 116 18.25 -6.63 6.84
C ALA A 116 18.87 -7.84 7.54
N TYR A 117 18.04 -8.68 8.18
CA TYR A 117 18.53 -9.93 8.75
C TYR A 117 19.15 -10.83 7.67
N PRO A 118 20.35 -11.40 7.92
CA PRO A 118 21.10 -12.13 6.90
C PRO A 118 20.44 -13.45 6.51
N ASP A 119 19.56 -14.00 7.35
CA ASP A 119 18.81 -15.25 7.17
C ASP A 119 17.39 -15.04 6.60
N ASN A 120 17.04 -13.82 6.16
CA ASN A 120 15.71 -13.55 5.62
C ASN A 120 15.30 -14.49 4.47
N GLY A 121 16.25 -14.90 3.62
CA GLY A 121 15.97 -15.87 2.56
C GLY A 121 15.44 -17.19 3.12
N GLU A 122 16.08 -17.70 4.17
CA GLU A 122 15.66 -18.94 4.83
C GLU A 122 14.33 -18.76 5.59
N ARG A 123 14.19 -17.66 6.34
CA ARG A 123 13.00 -17.35 7.14
C ARG A 123 11.73 -17.32 6.28
N PHE A 124 11.78 -16.63 5.13
CA PHE A 124 10.63 -16.48 4.26
C PHE A 124 10.44 -17.66 3.29
N ALA A 125 11.49 -18.44 3.02
CA ALA A 125 11.36 -19.77 2.42
C ALA A 125 10.60 -20.73 3.35
N PHE A 126 10.96 -20.77 4.64
CA PHE A 126 10.20 -21.52 5.65
C PHE A 126 8.75 -21.04 5.70
N PHE A 127 8.51 -19.73 5.84
CA PHE A 127 7.17 -19.17 5.93
C PHE A 127 6.29 -19.55 4.73
N SER A 128 6.83 -19.46 3.51
CA SER A 128 6.11 -19.83 2.30
C SER A 128 5.75 -21.33 2.28
N ALA A 129 6.68 -22.20 2.68
CA ALA A 129 6.42 -23.63 2.76
C ALA A 129 5.42 -24.00 3.86
N ALA A 130 5.58 -23.42 5.05
CA ALA A 130 4.69 -23.62 6.19
C ALA A 130 3.27 -23.10 5.92
N SER A 131 3.12 -22.04 5.13
CA SER A 131 1.79 -21.49 4.74
C SER A 131 0.94 -22.47 3.93
N LEU A 132 1.58 -23.33 3.12
CA LEU A 132 0.90 -24.42 2.42
C LEU A 132 0.73 -25.64 3.33
N ASP A 133 1.79 -26.07 4.03
CA ASP A 133 1.74 -27.24 4.92
C ASP A 133 0.65 -27.11 5.99
N LEU A 134 0.50 -25.93 6.60
CA LEU A 134 -0.50 -25.70 7.65
C LEU A 134 -1.93 -25.95 7.17
N CYS A 135 -2.22 -25.72 5.89
CA CYS A 135 -3.57 -25.85 5.35
C CYS A 135 -4.09 -27.28 5.49
N GLU A 136 -3.25 -28.28 5.19
CA GLU A 136 -3.58 -29.68 5.38
C GLU A 136 -3.73 -30.03 6.86
N LYS A 137 -2.85 -29.49 7.73
CA LYS A 137 -2.88 -29.77 9.18
C LYS A 137 -4.12 -29.24 9.88
N VAL A 138 -4.60 -28.06 9.48
CA VAL A 138 -5.79 -27.43 10.06
C VAL A 138 -7.06 -27.74 9.27
N GLY A 139 -6.96 -28.49 8.17
CA GLY A 139 -8.10 -28.86 7.32
C GLY A 139 -8.72 -27.69 6.54
N PHE A 140 -7.96 -26.62 6.28
CA PHE A 140 -8.41 -25.48 5.48
C PHE A 140 -7.97 -25.65 4.02
N GLN A 141 -8.88 -26.09 3.17
CA GLN A 141 -8.62 -26.26 1.73
C GLN A 141 -8.99 -24.97 0.96
N PRO A 142 -8.02 -24.12 0.57
CA PRO A 142 -8.32 -22.86 -0.11
C PRO A 142 -8.71 -23.07 -1.58
N ASP A 143 -9.69 -22.29 -2.05
CA ASP A 143 -9.92 -22.11 -3.49
C ASP A 143 -8.91 -21.11 -4.07
N ILE A 144 -8.58 -20.06 -3.31
CA ILE A 144 -7.61 -19.01 -3.68
C ILE A 144 -6.55 -18.87 -2.58
N ILE A 145 -5.29 -18.81 -2.98
CA ILE A 145 -4.15 -18.44 -2.12
C ILE A 145 -3.61 -17.09 -2.60
N HIS A 146 -3.90 -16.04 -1.84
CA HIS A 146 -3.52 -14.66 -2.15
C HIS A 146 -2.23 -14.29 -1.41
N CYS A 147 -1.14 -14.28 -2.15
CA CYS A 147 0.20 -13.99 -1.68
C CYS A 147 0.47 -12.48 -1.78
N ASN A 148 1.15 -11.90 -0.80
CA ASN A 148 1.48 -10.48 -0.78
C ASN A 148 2.99 -10.27 -0.72
N ASP A 149 3.52 -9.53 -1.70
CA ASP A 149 4.93 -9.17 -1.85
C ASP A 149 5.90 -10.37 -1.82
N TRP A 150 7.19 -10.06 -1.76
CA TRP A 150 8.28 -11.03 -1.81
C TRP A 150 8.23 -12.06 -0.67
N HIS A 151 7.72 -11.69 0.50
CA HIS A 151 7.64 -12.57 1.68
C HIS A 151 6.84 -13.85 1.42
N ALA A 152 5.79 -13.75 0.59
CA ALA A 152 4.94 -14.87 0.18
C ALA A 152 5.22 -15.30 -1.27
N GLY A 153 6.28 -14.76 -1.90
CA GLY A 153 6.55 -14.95 -3.33
C GLY A 153 6.89 -16.39 -3.71
N LEU A 154 7.32 -17.24 -2.76
CA LEU A 154 7.58 -18.65 -3.02
C LEU A 154 6.34 -19.54 -2.92
N VAL A 155 5.22 -19.04 -2.39
CA VAL A 155 3.99 -19.83 -2.27
C VAL A 155 3.44 -20.27 -3.63
N PRO A 156 3.29 -19.39 -4.64
CA PRO A 156 2.84 -19.82 -5.97
C PRO A 156 3.81 -20.82 -6.63
N PHE A 157 5.12 -20.63 -6.45
CA PHE A 157 6.13 -21.55 -6.95
C PHE A 157 5.98 -22.95 -6.34
N LEU A 158 5.85 -23.05 -5.02
CA LEU A 158 5.66 -24.31 -4.31
C LEU A 158 4.33 -24.99 -4.70
N LEU A 159 3.26 -24.19 -4.87
CA LEU A 159 1.97 -24.70 -5.32
C LEU A 159 2.07 -25.40 -6.69
N ARG A 160 2.90 -24.85 -7.60
CA ARG A 160 3.12 -25.38 -8.96
C ARG A 160 4.19 -26.46 -9.08
N THR A 161 4.98 -26.67 -8.02
CA THR A 161 6.09 -27.62 -8.04
C THR A 161 5.84 -28.73 -7.03
N ARG A 162 6.05 -28.44 -5.74
CA ARG A 162 5.88 -29.39 -4.64
C ARG A 162 4.47 -29.96 -4.54
N TYR A 163 3.46 -29.12 -4.76
CA TYR A 163 2.05 -29.48 -4.60
C TYR A 163 1.31 -29.68 -5.93
N ALA A 164 2.03 -29.75 -7.07
CA ALA A 164 1.43 -29.84 -8.40
C ALA A 164 0.44 -31.02 -8.56
N ASP A 165 0.81 -32.17 -7.97
CA ASP A 165 0.03 -33.42 -8.03
C ASP A 165 -0.70 -33.71 -6.71
N ASN A 166 -0.78 -32.75 -5.79
CA ASN A 166 -1.44 -32.93 -4.50
C ASN A 166 -2.97 -32.73 -4.65
N GLU A 167 -3.75 -33.75 -4.29
CA GLU A 167 -5.22 -33.72 -4.39
C GLU A 167 -5.88 -32.63 -3.53
N PHE A 168 -5.29 -32.29 -2.38
CA PHE A 168 -5.77 -31.23 -1.50
C PHE A 168 -5.71 -29.86 -2.20
N PHE A 169 -4.67 -29.60 -3.00
CA PHE A 169 -4.48 -28.33 -3.70
C PHE A 169 -4.88 -28.34 -5.18
N ALA A 170 -5.41 -29.45 -5.71
CA ALA A 170 -5.68 -29.63 -7.13
C ALA A 170 -6.57 -28.53 -7.77
N LYS A 171 -7.40 -27.85 -6.98
CA LYS A 171 -8.27 -26.75 -7.43
C LYS A 171 -7.80 -25.36 -6.99
N ALA A 172 -6.80 -25.29 -6.12
CA ALA A 172 -6.31 -24.04 -5.57
C ALA A 172 -5.67 -23.20 -6.68
N LYS A 173 -5.99 -21.90 -6.69
CA LYS A 173 -5.38 -20.90 -7.58
C LYS A 173 -4.58 -19.92 -6.75
N SER A 174 -3.49 -19.43 -7.32
CA SER A 174 -2.59 -18.51 -6.62
C SER A 174 -2.63 -17.12 -7.25
N VAL A 175 -2.61 -16.11 -6.41
CA VAL A 175 -2.48 -14.70 -6.80
C VAL A 175 -1.28 -14.12 -6.06
N ILE A 176 -0.51 -13.26 -6.72
CA ILE A 176 0.50 -12.43 -6.06
C ILE A 176 0.13 -10.95 -6.22
N THR A 177 0.00 -10.23 -5.12
CA THR A 177 -0.17 -8.77 -5.13
C THR A 177 1.16 -8.08 -4.81
N ILE A 178 1.53 -7.14 -5.67
CA ILE A 178 2.73 -6.31 -5.59
C ILE A 178 2.34 -4.98 -4.95
N HIS A 179 2.72 -4.79 -3.69
CA HIS A 179 2.56 -3.52 -2.98
C HIS A 179 3.77 -2.62 -3.19
N ASN A 180 4.96 -3.20 -3.39
CA ASN A 180 6.16 -2.45 -3.71
C ASN A 180 7.24 -3.30 -4.43
N ALA A 181 7.40 -3.09 -5.73
CA ALA A 181 8.40 -3.78 -6.56
C ALA A 181 9.86 -3.41 -6.27
N VAL A 182 10.14 -2.40 -5.43
CA VAL A 182 11.52 -2.11 -4.98
C VAL A 182 12.07 -3.27 -4.15
N PHE A 183 11.24 -3.90 -3.32
CA PHE A 183 11.65 -4.99 -2.45
C PHE A 183 11.37 -6.34 -3.10
N LYS A 184 12.44 -6.96 -3.61
CA LYS A 184 12.35 -8.18 -4.44
C LYS A 184 12.63 -9.49 -3.68
N GLY A 185 13.09 -9.39 -2.43
CA GLY A 185 13.52 -10.55 -1.64
C GLY A 185 14.63 -11.34 -2.35
N GLU A 186 15.76 -10.66 -2.61
CA GLU A 186 16.90 -11.21 -3.36
C GLU A 186 17.89 -11.87 -2.40
N TYR A 187 18.03 -13.20 -2.51
CA TYR A 187 18.89 -13.98 -1.63
C TYR A 187 19.70 -15.02 -2.39
N ASN A 188 20.81 -15.45 -1.81
CA ASN A 188 21.64 -16.49 -2.40
C ASN A 188 20.96 -17.86 -2.34
N TYR A 189 21.27 -18.74 -3.31
CA TYR A 189 20.70 -20.09 -3.39
C TYR A 189 20.86 -20.95 -2.11
N ASP A 190 21.92 -20.74 -1.33
CA ASP A 190 22.19 -21.45 -0.08
C ASP A 190 21.17 -21.17 1.02
N GLN A 191 20.45 -20.04 0.96
CA GLN A 191 19.38 -19.71 1.89
C GLN A 191 18.05 -20.44 1.57
N PHE A 192 17.96 -21.13 0.45
CA PHE A 192 16.73 -21.82 0.01
C PHE A 192 16.79 -23.34 0.23
N SER A 193 17.52 -23.80 1.25
CA SER A 193 17.67 -25.22 1.55
C SER A 193 16.34 -25.94 1.84
N LEU A 194 15.32 -25.21 2.30
CA LEU A 194 13.95 -25.70 2.51
C LEU A 194 13.12 -25.81 1.21
N ILE A 195 13.68 -25.33 0.10
CA ILE A 195 13.06 -25.30 -1.23
C ILE A 195 13.99 -25.98 -2.24
N PRO A 196 14.24 -27.30 -2.09
CA PRO A 196 15.17 -28.03 -2.95
C PRO A 196 14.81 -27.94 -4.43
N GLU A 197 13.54 -27.72 -4.77
CA GLU A 197 13.07 -27.57 -6.14
C GLU A 197 13.78 -26.41 -6.86
N LEU A 198 14.03 -25.28 -6.17
CA LEU A 198 14.76 -24.13 -6.72
C LEU A 198 16.21 -24.50 -7.04
N ILE A 199 16.84 -25.28 -6.17
CA ILE A 199 18.26 -25.66 -6.26
C ILE A 199 18.45 -26.73 -7.35
N GLN A 200 17.54 -27.70 -7.44
CA GLN A 200 17.68 -28.86 -8.32
C GLN A 200 17.39 -28.55 -9.80
N ARG A 201 16.47 -27.63 -10.10
CA ARG A 201 15.97 -27.42 -11.48
C ARG A 201 16.30 -26.06 -12.10
N ARG A 202 17.09 -25.22 -11.41
CA ARG A 202 17.57 -23.89 -11.86
C ARG A 202 16.60 -23.16 -12.80
N TYR A 203 15.65 -22.43 -12.22
CA TYR A 203 14.63 -21.69 -12.97
C TYR A 203 15.14 -20.31 -13.39
N LEU A 204 15.40 -20.08 -14.68
CA LEU A 204 15.93 -18.79 -15.14
C LEU A 204 14.99 -17.61 -14.83
N GLN A 205 13.67 -17.83 -14.84
CA GLN A 205 12.68 -16.80 -14.53
C GLN A 205 12.71 -16.29 -13.08
N VAL A 206 13.40 -16.97 -12.15
CA VAL A 206 13.49 -16.53 -10.75
C VAL A 206 14.87 -15.96 -10.40
N GLU A 207 15.85 -16.07 -11.31
CA GLU A 207 17.19 -15.56 -11.09
C GLU A 207 17.24 -14.04 -11.19
N MET A 208 17.96 -13.44 -10.25
CA MET A 208 18.47 -12.07 -10.38
C MET A 208 19.85 -12.06 -11.03
N ASN A 209 20.68 -13.03 -10.66
CA ASN A 209 22.00 -13.30 -11.22
C ASN A 209 22.37 -14.77 -10.96
N PRO A 210 23.53 -15.26 -11.43
CA PRO A 210 23.89 -16.68 -11.29
C PRO A 210 23.97 -17.22 -9.85
N SER A 211 24.04 -16.36 -8.85
CA SER A 211 24.11 -16.73 -7.43
C SER A 211 22.84 -16.43 -6.63
N GLN A 212 21.95 -15.58 -7.14
CA GLN A 212 20.83 -15.03 -6.38
C GLN A 212 19.48 -15.25 -7.05
N VAL A 213 18.49 -15.53 -6.22
CA VAL A 213 17.08 -15.72 -6.58
C VAL A 213 16.26 -14.60 -5.97
N SER A 214 15.26 -14.10 -6.70
CA SER A 214 14.22 -13.24 -6.17
C SER A 214 12.97 -14.04 -5.85
N MET A 215 12.51 -13.94 -4.61
CA MET A 215 11.22 -14.51 -4.19
C MET A 215 10.05 -13.82 -4.91
N LEU A 216 10.13 -12.51 -5.14
CA LEU A 216 9.08 -11.78 -5.87
C LEU A 216 8.98 -12.27 -7.32
N LYS A 217 10.10 -12.48 -8.00
CA LYS A 217 10.15 -13.05 -9.36
C LYS A 217 9.52 -14.44 -9.40
N ALA A 218 9.78 -15.29 -8.39
CA ALA A 218 9.13 -16.59 -8.28
C ALA A 218 7.60 -16.45 -8.18
N GLY A 219 7.11 -15.50 -7.38
CA GLY A 219 5.68 -15.23 -7.27
C GLY A 219 5.08 -14.78 -8.60
N VAL A 220 5.70 -13.77 -9.23
CA VAL A 220 5.30 -13.23 -10.53
C VAL A 220 5.32 -14.31 -11.61
N ALA A 221 6.30 -15.20 -11.64
CA ALA A 221 6.41 -16.19 -12.70
C ALA A 221 5.45 -17.38 -12.55
N PHE A 222 5.04 -17.75 -11.33
CA PHE A 222 4.29 -18.98 -11.08
C PHE A 222 2.84 -18.78 -10.61
N ALA A 223 2.45 -17.57 -10.19
CA ALA A 223 1.08 -17.28 -9.82
C ALA A 223 0.11 -17.43 -11.00
N ASP A 224 -1.14 -17.83 -10.74
CA ASP A 224 -2.18 -17.80 -11.77
C ASP A 224 -2.49 -16.36 -12.19
N LYS A 225 -2.44 -15.40 -11.26
CA LYS A 225 -2.64 -13.97 -11.54
C LYS A 225 -1.67 -13.07 -10.77
N VAL A 226 -1.32 -11.94 -11.36
CA VAL A 226 -0.47 -10.90 -10.76
C VAL A 226 -1.31 -9.63 -10.60
N ASN A 227 -1.27 -9.00 -9.44
CA ASN A 227 -2.00 -7.76 -9.20
C ASN A 227 -1.06 -6.68 -8.68
N ALA A 228 -1.23 -5.44 -9.15
CA ALA A 228 -0.65 -4.26 -8.55
C ALA A 228 -1.75 -3.47 -7.83
N VAL A 229 -1.36 -2.72 -6.80
CA VAL A 229 -2.29 -1.98 -5.93
C VAL A 229 -2.90 -0.71 -6.56
N SER A 230 -2.73 -0.51 -7.88
CA SER A 230 -3.45 0.48 -8.68
C SER A 230 -3.28 0.22 -10.20
N PRO A 231 -4.24 0.64 -11.06
CA PRO A 231 -4.14 0.54 -12.52
C PRO A 231 -2.91 1.20 -13.13
N ASN A 232 -2.61 2.44 -12.74
CA ASN A 232 -1.46 3.15 -13.27
C ASN A 232 -0.15 2.54 -12.75
N TYR A 233 -0.08 2.08 -11.50
CA TYR A 233 1.10 1.36 -11.03
C TYR A 233 1.33 0.05 -11.80
N ALA A 234 0.27 -0.69 -12.09
CA ALA A 234 0.37 -1.90 -12.92
C ALA A 234 0.91 -1.58 -14.33
N SER A 235 0.51 -0.44 -14.91
CA SER A 235 1.06 0.05 -16.17
C SER A 235 2.53 0.47 -16.04
N GLU A 236 2.92 1.11 -14.94
CA GLU A 236 4.31 1.50 -14.65
C GLU A 236 5.22 0.29 -14.47
N LEU A 237 4.73 -0.82 -13.89
CA LEU A 237 5.48 -2.08 -13.75
C LEU A 237 5.86 -2.69 -15.11
N LEU A 238 5.18 -2.34 -16.19
CA LEU A 238 5.56 -2.76 -17.55
C LEU A 238 6.73 -1.95 -18.12
N THR A 239 7.15 -0.88 -17.43
CA THR A 239 8.26 0.00 -17.87
C THR A 239 9.56 -0.33 -17.14
N HIS A 240 10.71 -0.04 -17.76
CA HIS A 240 12.01 -0.22 -17.13
C HIS A 240 12.14 0.56 -15.81
N LEU A 241 11.63 1.79 -15.75
CA LEU A 241 11.74 2.64 -14.57
C LEU A 241 10.83 2.14 -13.43
N GLY A 242 9.56 1.89 -13.71
CA GLY A 242 8.57 1.52 -12.68
C GLY A 242 8.72 0.10 -12.15
N SER A 243 9.29 -0.82 -12.94
CA SER A 243 9.50 -2.21 -12.55
C SER A 243 10.70 -2.44 -11.61
N HIS A 244 11.58 -1.45 -11.44
CA HIS A 244 12.82 -1.59 -10.66
C HIS A 244 13.68 -2.81 -11.07
N GLY A 245 13.74 -3.08 -12.38
CA GLY A 245 14.55 -4.16 -12.97
C GLY A 245 13.80 -5.47 -13.24
N MET A 246 12.47 -5.47 -13.12
CA MET A 246 11.61 -6.64 -13.40
C MET A 246 10.68 -6.43 -14.60
N SER A 247 10.97 -5.46 -15.48
CA SER A 247 10.05 -5.10 -16.58
C SER A 247 9.76 -6.27 -17.50
N GLU A 248 10.77 -7.08 -17.82
CA GLU A 248 10.60 -8.27 -18.65
C GLU A 248 9.71 -9.31 -17.94
N ASP A 249 9.90 -9.50 -16.63
CA ASP A 249 9.11 -10.44 -15.84
C ASP A 249 7.62 -10.04 -15.83
N PHE A 250 7.31 -8.75 -15.67
CA PHE A 250 5.93 -8.24 -15.73
C PHE A 250 5.36 -8.25 -17.14
N GLN A 251 6.16 -7.92 -18.16
CA GLN A 251 5.73 -7.97 -19.57
C GLN A 251 5.35 -9.39 -20.00
N HIS A 252 6.12 -10.41 -19.60
CA HIS A 252 5.78 -11.81 -19.85
C HIS A 252 4.47 -12.26 -19.17
N ARG A 253 4.03 -11.53 -18.14
CA ARG A 253 2.82 -11.80 -17.36
C ARG A 253 1.71 -10.77 -17.59
N ALA A 254 1.83 -9.92 -18.61
CA ALA A 254 0.96 -8.76 -18.74
C ALA A 254 -0.52 -9.12 -19.00
N ASP A 255 -0.78 -10.27 -19.63
CA ASP A 255 -2.15 -10.80 -19.81
C ASP A 255 -2.82 -11.19 -18.47
N ASP A 256 -2.01 -11.55 -17.48
CA ASP A 256 -2.44 -11.91 -16.13
C ASP A 256 -2.16 -10.79 -15.11
N LEU A 257 -1.76 -9.60 -15.57
CA LEU A 257 -1.46 -8.45 -14.73
C LEU A 257 -2.69 -7.56 -14.60
N TYR A 258 -3.09 -7.31 -13.35
CA TYR A 258 -4.22 -6.49 -12.98
C TYR A 258 -3.75 -5.29 -12.15
N GLY A 259 -4.55 -4.23 -12.11
CA GLY A 259 -4.36 -3.10 -11.23
C GLY A 259 -5.65 -2.76 -10.53
N ILE A 260 -5.70 -2.98 -9.21
CA ILE A 260 -6.87 -2.74 -8.37
C ILE A 260 -6.48 -1.77 -7.27
N VAL A 261 -7.12 -0.59 -7.26
CA VAL A 261 -6.87 0.47 -6.27
C VAL A 261 -7.21 -0.05 -4.87
N ASN A 262 -6.33 0.21 -3.89
CA ASN A 262 -6.62 -0.10 -2.50
C ASN A 262 -7.82 0.71 -1.97
N GLY A 263 -8.59 0.10 -1.08
CA GLY A 263 -9.57 0.84 -0.31
C GLY A 263 -8.94 1.65 0.82
N CYS A 264 -9.73 2.54 1.40
CA CYS A 264 -9.41 3.30 2.61
C CYS A 264 -10.39 2.90 3.72
N ASP A 265 -9.86 2.71 4.94
CA ASP A 265 -10.70 2.58 6.13
C ASP A 265 -11.02 3.98 6.68
N TYR A 266 -12.23 4.46 6.39
CA TYR A 266 -12.74 5.74 6.91
C TYR A 266 -13.24 5.62 8.36
N GLY A 267 -12.95 4.55 9.09
CA GLY A 267 -13.15 4.48 10.53
C GLY A 267 -12.19 5.40 11.29
N ASP A 268 -10.91 5.35 10.93
CA ASP A 268 -9.86 6.14 11.59
C ASP A 268 -9.75 7.55 11.00
N TRP A 269 -9.89 7.66 9.66
CA TRP A 269 -9.70 8.90 8.91
C TRP A 269 -11.03 9.52 8.48
N ASN A 270 -11.78 10.08 9.44
CA ASN A 270 -13.08 10.68 9.17
C ASN A 270 -13.29 12.00 9.92
N PRO A 271 -13.40 13.15 9.20
CA PRO A 271 -13.57 14.45 9.84
C PRO A 271 -14.87 14.60 10.62
N GLU A 272 -15.85 13.70 10.49
CA GLU A 272 -17.07 13.71 11.29
C GLU A 272 -16.91 13.09 12.69
N THR A 273 -15.88 12.26 12.89
CA THR A 273 -15.71 11.46 14.13
C THR A 273 -14.29 11.45 14.70
N ASP A 274 -13.31 11.96 13.95
CA ASP A 274 -11.89 11.92 14.29
C ASP A 274 -11.61 12.61 15.65
N PRO A 275 -11.10 11.87 16.66
CA PRO A 275 -10.90 12.40 18.00
C PRO A 275 -9.72 13.38 18.10
N TYR A 276 -8.84 13.44 17.11
CA TYR A 276 -7.62 14.24 17.14
C TYR A 276 -7.83 15.67 16.65
N ILE A 277 -8.88 15.92 15.88
CA ILE A 277 -9.10 17.22 15.25
C ILE A 277 -9.93 18.16 16.12
N LYS A 278 -9.61 19.45 16.04
CA LYS A 278 -10.24 20.48 16.90
C LYS A 278 -11.75 20.55 16.77
N GLN A 279 -12.25 20.40 15.56
CA GLN A 279 -13.67 20.53 15.27
C GLN A 279 -14.06 19.58 14.13
N HIS A 280 -15.04 18.72 14.40
CA HIS A 280 -15.62 17.85 13.38
C HIS A 280 -16.39 18.63 12.31
N PHE A 281 -16.39 18.10 11.09
CA PHE A 281 -17.11 18.70 9.97
C PHE A 281 -17.52 17.70 8.89
N LYS A 282 -18.58 18.07 8.17
CA LYS A 282 -19.15 17.31 7.04
C LYS A 282 -18.85 17.99 5.70
N ALA A 283 -19.02 17.25 4.61
CA ALA A 283 -18.85 17.70 3.22
C ALA A 283 -19.86 18.76 2.71
N ASN A 284 -20.61 19.41 3.60
CA ASN A 284 -21.45 20.55 3.23
C ASN A 284 -20.69 21.86 3.43
N LYS A 285 -20.94 22.82 2.53
CA LYS A 285 -20.22 24.09 2.43
C LYS A 285 -20.05 24.85 3.76
N VAL A 286 -21.09 24.88 4.60
CA VAL A 286 -21.07 25.63 5.86
C VAL A 286 -20.27 24.89 6.93
N SER A 287 -20.53 23.60 7.11
CA SER A 287 -19.83 22.78 8.09
C SER A 287 -18.34 22.67 7.77
N LEU A 288 -18.01 22.42 6.50
CA LEU A 288 -16.65 22.31 5.99
C LEU A 288 -15.85 23.59 6.29
N ALA A 289 -16.37 24.75 5.87
CA ALA A 289 -15.67 26.02 6.06
C ALA A 289 -15.41 26.33 7.53
N ARG A 290 -16.37 26.03 8.42
CA ARG A 290 -16.21 26.22 9.88
C ARG A 290 -15.17 25.27 10.46
N GLY A 291 -15.27 23.98 10.14
CA GLY A 291 -14.36 22.94 10.64
C GLY A 291 -12.93 23.17 10.20
N LYS A 292 -12.70 23.31 8.88
CA LYS A 292 -11.35 23.60 8.33
C LYS A 292 -10.74 24.84 8.94
N LYS A 293 -11.50 25.92 9.12
CA LYS A 293 -10.99 27.15 9.74
C LYS A 293 -10.58 26.94 11.20
N ALA A 294 -11.34 26.16 11.97
CA ALA A 294 -10.99 25.83 13.35
C ALA A 294 -9.76 24.92 13.43
N CYS A 295 -9.71 23.87 12.61
CA CYS A 295 -8.58 22.95 12.53
C CYS A 295 -7.31 23.63 12.03
N LYS A 296 -7.40 24.55 11.06
CA LYS A 296 -6.25 25.35 10.58
C LYS A 296 -5.64 26.18 11.70
N ARG A 297 -6.48 26.89 12.47
CA ARG A 297 -6.02 27.70 13.61
C ARG A 297 -5.38 26.84 14.70
N ASP A 298 -5.97 25.68 14.98
CA ASP A 298 -5.43 24.72 15.95
C ASP A 298 -4.07 24.17 15.49
N LEU A 299 -3.94 23.81 14.21
CA LEU A 299 -2.67 23.40 13.62
C LEU A 299 -1.61 24.50 13.74
N GLN A 300 -1.92 25.72 13.30
CA GLN A 300 -1.02 26.88 13.42
C GLN A 300 -0.52 27.07 14.86
N GLN A 301 -1.42 27.00 15.84
CA GLN A 301 -1.06 27.10 17.26
C GLN A 301 -0.15 25.96 17.73
N ARG A 302 -0.44 24.71 17.34
CA ARG A 302 0.33 23.53 17.75
C ARG A 302 1.76 23.54 17.24
N VAL A 303 1.96 24.05 16.03
CA VAL A 303 3.29 24.12 15.40
C VAL A 303 3.94 25.50 15.53
N GLU A 304 3.40 26.33 16.43
CA GLU A 304 3.91 27.66 16.80
C GLU A 304 4.00 28.66 15.64
N LEU A 305 3.20 28.45 14.58
CA LEU A 305 3.06 29.40 13.49
C LEU A 305 2.04 30.52 13.83
N PRO A 306 2.20 31.73 13.29
CA PRO A 306 1.21 32.79 13.41
C PRO A 306 -0.18 32.36 12.96
N VAL A 307 -1.20 32.69 13.76
CA VAL A 307 -2.60 32.37 13.46
C VAL A 307 -3.17 33.39 12.48
N VAL A 308 -2.95 33.16 11.18
CA VAL A 308 -3.35 34.05 10.07
C VAL A 308 -4.19 33.31 9.03
N ASP A 309 -5.03 34.05 8.29
CA ASP A 309 -5.93 33.46 7.27
C ASP A 309 -5.24 33.36 5.90
N VAL A 310 -4.15 32.57 5.85
CA VAL A 310 -3.36 32.27 4.64
C VAL A 310 -3.51 30.80 4.26
N PRO A 311 -3.17 30.37 3.03
CA PRO A 311 -3.18 28.96 2.69
C PRO A 311 -2.06 28.21 3.42
N VAL A 312 -2.41 27.04 3.96
CA VAL A 312 -1.50 26.12 4.66
C VAL A 312 -1.27 24.89 3.79
N TYR A 313 0.00 24.59 3.54
CA TYR A 313 0.47 23.42 2.79
C TYR A 313 1.06 22.40 3.75
N GLY A 314 0.40 21.25 3.90
CA GLY A 314 0.83 20.17 4.78
C GLY A 314 1.60 19.08 4.03
N MET A 315 2.50 18.40 4.73
CA MET A 315 3.12 17.16 4.26
C MET A 315 3.44 16.27 5.46
N VAL A 316 3.00 15.02 5.42
CA VAL A 316 3.35 13.99 6.41
C VAL A 316 4.01 12.83 5.70
N CYS A 317 5.27 12.56 5.97
CA CYS A 317 6.01 11.51 5.26
C CYS A 317 7.25 11.02 6.02
N ARG A 318 7.82 9.89 5.58
CA ARG A 318 9.21 9.55 5.90
C ARG A 318 10.13 10.40 5.05
N LEU A 319 11.21 10.92 5.63
CA LEU A 319 12.20 11.72 4.91
C LEU A 319 13.12 10.80 4.10
N THR A 320 12.70 10.46 2.89
CA THR A 320 13.47 9.65 1.95
C THR A 320 13.34 10.24 0.55
N GLU A 321 14.29 9.91 -0.34
CA GLU A 321 14.20 10.31 -1.75
C GLU A 321 12.91 9.81 -2.43
N GLN A 322 12.37 8.66 -1.99
CA GLN A 322 11.09 8.16 -2.48
C GLN A 322 9.96 9.18 -2.28
N LYS A 323 9.94 9.92 -1.17
CA LYS A 323 8.85 10.84 -0.83
C LYS A 323 9.02 12.23 -1.45
N GLY A 324 10.05 12.44 -2.27
CA GLY A 324 10.18 13.62 -3.11
C GLY A 324 10.60 14.90 -2.39
N VAL A 325 11.13 14.78 -1.16
CA VAL A 325 11.64 15.94 -0.38
C VAL A 325 12.74 16.68 -1.15
N GLN A 326 13.52 15.96 -1.97
CA GLN A 326 14.52 16.51 -2.88
C GLN A 326 13.95 17.41 -3.99
N TYR A 327 12.66 17.28 -4.32
CA TYR A 327 11.98 18.19 -5.26
C TYR A 327 11.49 19.45 -4.55
N LEU A 328 11.14 19.33 -3.27
CA LEU A 328 10.61 20.43 -2.47
C LEU A 328 11.71 21.36 -1.98
N LEU A 329 12.80 20.82 -1.43
CA LEU A 329 13.88 21.60 -0.80
C LEU A 329 14.44 22.72 -1.71
N PRO A 330 14.75 22.49 -3.00
CA PRO A 330 15.30 23.53 -3.87
C PRO A 330 14.36 24.70 -4.11
N ILE A 331 13.04 24.47 -4.08
CA ILE A 331 12.02 25.49 -4.38
C ILE A 331 11.31 26.02 -3.14
N LEU A 332 11.55 25.44 -1.96
CA LEU A 332 10.86 25.81 -0.72
C LEU A 332 11.07 27.28 -0.37
N ARG A 333 12.31 27.78 -0.43
CA ARG A 333 12.62 29.20 -0.15
C ARG A 333 11.93 30.15 -1.13
N ASP A 334 11.89 29.79 -2.41
CA ASP A 334 11.22 30.59 -3.43
C ASP A 334 9.70 30.58 -3.24
N PHE A 335 9.13 29.44 -2.84
CA PHE A 335 7.71 29.32 -2.55
C PHE A 335 7.31 30.10 -1.29
N LEU A 336 8.12 30.08 -0.24
CA LEU A 336 7.90 30.81 1.02
C LEU A 336 7.97 32.34 0.88
N ARG A 337 8.45 32.89 -0.25
CA ARG A 337 8.31 34.33 -0.54
C ARG A 337 6.86 34.77 -0.73
N ASN A 338 5.94 33.84 -0.96
CA ASN A 338 4.51 34.11 -0.99
C ASN A 338 3.92 34.16 0.43
N GLN A 339 2.74 34.75 0.60
CA GLN A 339 2.00 34.74 1.87
C GLN A 339 1.34 33.38 2.08
N VAL A 340 2.15 32.37 2.41
CA VAL A 340 1.73 30.98 2.66
C VAL A 340 2.37 30.47 3.95
N GLN A 341 1.80 29.38 4.47
CA GLN A 341 2.42 28.59 5.52
C GLN A 341 2.64 27.16 5.06
N VAL A 342 3.74 26.55 5.49
CA VAL A 342 4.12 25.17 5.19
C VAL A 342 4.33 24.42 6.50
N VAL A 343 3.79 23.22 6.60
CA VAL A 343 3.96 22.33 7.76
C VAL A 343 4.42 20.97 7.26
N ILE A 344 5.61 20.54 7.67
CA ILE A 344 6.16 19.23 7.33
C ILE A 344 6.38 18.44 8.62
N VAL A 345 5.80 17.24 8.70
CA VAL A 345 5.96 16.30 9.81
C VAL A 345 6.58 15.02 9.28
N GLY A 346 7.72 14.62 9.83
CA GLY A 346 8.38 13.40 9.37
C GLY A 346 9.77 13.20 9.94
N SER A 347 10.24 11.95 9.91
CA SER A 347 11.59 11.56 10.29
C SER A 347 12.20 10.65 9.22
N GLY A 348 13.53 10.53 9.18
CA GLY A 348 14.23 9.73 8.19
C GLY A 348 15.67 10.18 7.99
N ASP A 349 16.04 10.49 6.75
CA ASP A 349 17.39 10.90 6.38
C ASP A 349 17.84 12.15 7.17
N PRO A 350 18.93 12.05 7.97
CA PRO A 350 19.42 13.17 8.77
C PRO A 350 19.83 14.39 7.95
N LYS A 351 20.32 14.21 6.71
CA LYS A 351 20.73 15.32 5.84
C LYS A 351 19.51 16.12 5.38
N LEU A 352 18.45 15.41 4.94
CA LEU A 352 17.19 16.06 4.57
C LEU A 352 16.57 16.78 5.77
N ALA A 353 16.61 16.17 6.96
CA ALA A 353 16.12 16.77 8.20
C ALA A 353 16.92 18.03 8.58
N ASP A 354 18.26 18.00 8.48
CA ASP A 354 19.11 19.16 8.75
C ASP A 354 18.80 20.33 7.81
N GLU A 355 18.61 20.07 6.51
CA GLU A 355 18.25 21.10 5.53
C GLU A 355 16.86 21.71 5.82
N LEU A 356 15.87 20.88 6.16
CA LEU A 356 14.54 21.35 6.55
C LEU A 356 14.60 22.19 7.84
N ARG A 357 15.40 21.78 8.84
CA ARG A 357 15.61 22.56 10.08
C ARG A 357 16.23 23.93 9.78
N GLN A 358 17.18 24.00 8.86
CA GLN A 358 17.77 25.28 8.45
C GLN A 358 16.73 26.20 7.82
N VAL A 359 15.91 25.71 6.88
CA VAL A 359 14.87 26.53 6.24
C VAL A 359 13.81 26.96 7.25
N SER A 360 13.42 26.09 8.20
CA SER A 360 12.45 26.43 9.24
C SER A 360 12.96 27.54 10.16
N ALA A 361 14.26 27.54 10.49
CA ALA A 361 14.90 28.62 11.25
C ALA A 361 15.00 29.95 10.46
N GLU A 362 15.12 29.88 9.13
CA GLU A 362 15.13 31.06 8.25
C GLU A 362 13.72 31.69 8.08
N PHE A 363 12.66 30.87 8.12
CA PHE A 363 11.28 31.29 7.90
C PHE A 363 10.34 30.89 9.07
N PRO A 364 10.61 31.32 10.31
CA PRO A 364 9.91 30.82 11.50
C PRO A 364 8.42 31.16 11.54
N ASP A 365 7.99 32.23 10.86
CA ASP A 365 6.59 32.65 10.79
C ASP A 365 5.80 31.96 9.67
N GLN A 366 6.48 31.17 8.82
CA GLN A 366 5.89 30.59 7.61
C GLN A 366 6.14 29.08 7.47
N PHE A 367 7.20 28.53 8.05
CA PHE A 367 7.56 27.13 7.87
C PHE A 367 7.88 26.45 9.19
N ALA A 368 7.08 25.42 9.51
CA ALA A 368 7.32 24.53 10.63
C ALA A 368 7.75 23.14 10.12
N PHE A 369 8.92 22.68 10.55
CA PHE A 369 9.35 21.29 10.39
C PHE A 369 9.38 20.59 11.74
N ILE A 370 8.61 19.51 11.85
CA ILE A 370 8.49 18.70 13.07
C ILE A 370 9.08 17.32 12.80
N GLU A 371 10.26 17.05 13.36
CA GLU A 371 10.98 15.80 13.19
C GLU A 371 10.44 14.72 14.15
N ALA A 372 9.26 14.18 13.83
CA ALA A 372 8.59 13.19 14.66
C ALA A 372 7.73 12.22 13.86
N TYR A 373 7.45 11.06 14.45
CA TYR A 373 6.33 10.20 14.08
C TYR A 373 5.20 10.43 15.08
N ASP A 374 4.23 11.26 14.71
CA ASP A 374 3.11 11.66 15.58
C ASP A 374 1.79 11.50 14.83
N ASN A 375 1.05 10.44 15.16
CA ASN A 375 -0.23 10.14 14.53
C ASN A 375 -1.28 11.24 14.81
N PRO A 376 -1.55 11.64 16.07
CA PRO A 376 -2.43 12.79 16.35
C PRO A 376 -2.09 14.05 15.55
N LEU A 377 -0.81 14.39 15.41
CA LEU A 377 -0.39 15.54 14.61
C LEU A 377 -0.65 15.33 13.12
N ALA A 378 -0.46 14.12 12.58
CA ALA A 378 -0.78 13.81 11.19
C ALA A 378 -2.27 14.07 10.87
N HIS A 379 -3.18 13.66 11.74
CA HIS A 379 -4.61 13.98 11.63
C HIS A 379 -4.87 15.49 11.67
N CYS A 380 -4.15 16.22 12.54
CA CYS A 380 -4.25 17.68 12.60
C CYS A 380 -3.75 18.35 11.31
N VAL A 381 -2.68 17.83 10.69
CA VAL A 381 -2.16 18.33 9.41
C VAL A 381 -3.19 18.09 8.29
N GLU A 382 -3.74 16.88 8.17
CA GLU A 382 -4.79 16.57 7.19
C GLU A 382 -6.02 17.47 7.39
N ALA A 383 -6.47 17.69 8.62
CA ALA A 383 -7.64 18.52 8.88
C ALA A 383 -7.38 20.03 8.74
N GLY A 384 -6.19 20.50 9.12
CA GLY A 384 -5.84 21.92 9.20
C GLY A 384 -5.28 22.52 7.92
N SER A 385 -4.69 21.72 7.03
CA SER A 385 -4.07 22.19 5.79
C SER A 385 -5.12 22.46 4.71
N ASP A 386 -4.85 23.37 3.78
CA ASP A 386 -5.68 23.57 2.58
C ASP A 386 -5.26 22.65 1.45
N PHE A 387 -3.94 22.41 1.36
CA PHE A 387 -3.31 21.55 0.39
C PHE A 387 -2.42 20.53 1.09
N PHE A 388 -2.30 19.33 0.52
CA PHE A 388 -1.41 18.29 1.01
C PHE A 388 -0.41 17.90 -0.08
N MET A 389 0.88 18.03 0.21
CA MET A 389 1.95 17.81 -0.77
C MET A 389 2.42 16.36 -0.75
N MET A 390 2.44 15.73 -1.92
CA MET A 390 2.91 14.36 -2.13
C MET A 390 3.76 14.27 -3.40
N PRO A 391 4.96 14.88 -3.42
CA PRO A 391 5.83 14.90 -4.60
C PRO A 391 6.57 13.57 -4.81
N SER A 392 5.98 12.43 -4.44
CA SER A 392 6.63 11.11 -4.42
C SER A 392 7.29 10.75 -5.75
N GLN A 393 8.50 10.20 -5.68
CA GLN A 393 9.21 9.67 -6.84
C GLN A 393 8.55 8.41 -7.41
N PHE A 394 7.93 7.62 -6.56
CA PHE A 394 7.04 6.51 -6.92
C PHE A 394 6.10 6.25 -5.75
N GLU A 395 4.86 5.87 -6.03
CA GLU A 395 3.84 5.63 -5.01
C GLU A 395 2.84 4.57 -5.51
N PRO A 396 3.08 3.28 -5.21
CA PRO A 396 2.29 2.17 -5.75
C PRO A 396 0.77 2.36 -5.62
N CYS A 397 0.33 2.80 -4.44
CA CYS A 397 -1.02 3.29 -4.22
C CYS A 397 -1.01 4.67 -3.56
N GLY A 398 -0.38 4.76 -2.38
CA GLY A 398 -0.50 5.92 -1.50
C GLY A 398 -1.83 5.89 -0.75
N LEU A 399 -1.81 6.22 0.55
CA LEU A 399 -3.03 6.34 1.37
C LEU A 399 -3.31 7.80 1.76
N ASN A 400 -2.26 8.61 1.92
CA ASN A 400 -2.42 9.99 2.39
C ASN A 400 -3.29 10.82 1.47
N GLN A 401 -3.24 10.63 0.14
CA GLN A 401 -4.14 11.36 -0.76
C GLN A 401 -5.60 10.99 -0.52
N LEU A 402 -5.90 9.74 -0.15
CA LEU A 402 -7.27 9.32 0.19
C LEU A 402 -7.74 9.99 1.50
N TYR A 403 -6.83 10.15 2.46
CA TYR A 403 -7.09 10.90 3.70
C TYR A 403 -7.29 12.38 3.39
N SER A 404 -6.40 13.01 2.64
CA SER A 404 -6.51 14.42 2.24
C SER A 404 -7.85 14.69 1.54
N LEU A 405 -8.24 13.84 0.60
CA LEU A 405 -9.53 13.93 -0.08
C LEU A 405 -10.70 13.87 0.92
N ALA A 406 -10.68 12.91 1.85
CA ALA A 406 -11.72 12.77 2.87
C ALA A 406 -11.84 13.99 3.80
N TYR A 407 -10.74 14.71 4.05
CA TYR A 407 -10.69 15.89 4.91
C TYR A 407 -10.87 17.20 4.13
N GLY A 408 -11.15 17.14 2.82
CA GLY A 408 -11.27 18.33 1.98
C GLY A 408 -9.97 19.13 1.88
N THR A 409 -8.83 18.46 2.01
CA THR A 409 -7.49 18.99 1.79
C THR A 409 -7.07 18.58 0.39
N LEU A 410 -6.81 19.55 -0.49
CA LEU A 410 -6.59 19.23 -1.90
C LEU A 410 -5.18 18.66 -2.10
N PRO A 411 -5.04 17.39 -2.54
CA PRO A 411 -3.73 16.81 -2.76
C PRO A 411 -3.03 17.47 -3.96
N ILE A 412 -1.74 17.74 -3.80
CA ILE A 412 -0.81 18.16 -4.85
C ILE A 412 0.19 17.01 -5.01
N VAL A 413 -0.04 16.19 -6.02
CA VAL A 413 0.66 14.90 -6.21
C VAL A 413 1.49 14.91 -7.46
N ARG A 414 2.53 14.06 -7.47
CA ARG A 414 3.11 13.64 -8.74
C ARG A 414 2.20 12.60 -9.41
N GLY A 415 2.06 12.64 -10.74
CA GLY A 415 1.28 11.68 -11.54
C GLY A 415 1.91 10.29 -11.63
N VAL A 416 2.09 9.62 -10.50
CA VAL A 416 2.71 8.29 -10.39
C VAL A 416 1.84 7.32 -9.59
N GLY A 417 1.95 6.03 -9.92
CA GLY A 417 1.20 4.92 -9.33
C GLY A 417 -0.24 5.29 -8.98
N GLY A 418 -0.70 4.96 -7.77
CA GLY A 418 -2.09 5.18 -7.38
C GLY A 418 -2.46 6.64 -7.12
N LEU A 419 -1.50 7.57 -7.04
CA LEU A 419 -1.81 9.00 -6.93
C LEU A 419 -2.50 9.50 -8.20
N LYS A 420 -2.06 9.02 -9.36
CA LYS A 420 -2.67 9.33 -10.65
C LYS A 420 -4.07 8.74 -10.81
N ASP A 421 -4.32 7.58 -10.20
CA ASP A 421 -5.63 6.91 -10.28
C ASP A 421 -6.67 7.50 -9.31
N THR A 422 -6.23 8.19 -8.26
CA THR A 422 -7.10 8.60 -7.14
C THR A 422 -7.31 10.12 -7.08
N VAL A 423 -6.42 10.91 -7.70
CA VAL A 423 -6.55 12.36 -7.83
C VAL A 423 -6.96 12.71 -9.25
N ILE A 424 -7.91 13.64 -9.37
CA ILE A 424 -8.35 14.16 -10.67
C ILE A 424 -7.78 15.57 -10.82
N ASP A 425 -6.91 15.78 -11.82
CA ASP A 425 -6.20 17.06 -11.99
C ASP A 425 -7.16 18.20 -12.37
N TYR A 426 -6.97 19.32 -11.68
CA TYR A 426 -7.72 20.55 -11.93
C TYR A 426 -7.52 21.12 -13.33
N ASP A 427 -6.31 21.02 -13.88
CA ASP A 427 -6.03 21.61 -15.19
C ASP A 427 -6.63 20.78 -16.35
N ASP A 428 -6.81 19.47 -16.17
CA ASP A 428 -7.36 18.57 -17.20
C ASP A 428 -8.89 18.49 -17.18
N THR A 429 -9.49 18.30 -16.00
CA THR A 429 -10.95 18.13 -15.84
C THR A 429 -11.53 18.96 -14.70
N PRO A 430 -11.54 20.30 -14.81
CA PRO A 430 -11.87 21.20 -13.71
C PRO A 430 -13.19 20.87 -12.99
N GLN A 431 -14.22 20.45 -13.72
CA GLN A 431 -15.59 20.28 -13.19
C GLN A 431 -15.70 19.18 -12.13
N VAL A 432 -14.87 18.13 -12.24
CA VAL A 432 -14.87 16.98 -11.32
C VAL A 432 -13.54 16.86 -10.57
N ALA A 433 -12.61 17.77 -10.80
CA ALA A 433 -11.30 17.78 -10.17
C ALA A 433 -11.36 17.74 -8.64
N THR A 434 -10.35 17.07 -8.08
CA THR A 434 -10.21 16.80 -6.65
C THR A 434 -8.85 17.23 -6.11
N GLY A 435 -7.90 17.57 -6.97
CA GLY A 435 -6.56 18.02 -6.58
C GLY A 435 -5.76 18.53 -7.77
N PHE A 436 -4.45 18.43 -7.65
CA PHE A 436 -3.49 18.98 -8.59
C PHE A 436 -2.40 17.95 -8.88
N ILE A 437 -2.09 17.72 -10.16
CA ILE A 437 -1.11 16.70 -10.58
C ILE A 437 0.03 17.36 -11.37
N PHE A 438 1.27 16.99 -11.06
CA PHE A 438 2.43 17.32 -11.91
C PHE A 438 3.16 16.04 -12.33
N ASP A 439 3.69 15.96 -13.55
CA ASP A 439 4.27 14.70 -14.05
C ASP A 439 5.79 14.62 -13.91
N ALA A 440 6.46 15.71 -14.29
CA ALA A 440 7.92 15.74 -14.34
C ALA A 440 8.50 15.71 -12.90
N PRO A 441 9.43 14.79 -12.59
CA PRO A 441 10.08 14.70 -11.28
C PRO A 441 11.16 15.79 -11.14
N THR A 442 10.76 17.06 -11.22
CA THR A 442 11.68 18.20 -11.07
C THR A 442 11.12 19.23 -10.09
N PRO A 443 12.00 19.96 -9.39
CA PRO A 443 11.58 21.04 -8.50
C PRO A 443 10.72 22.09 -9.19
N GLU A 444 11.02 22.43 -10.44
CA GLU A 444 10.31 23.46 -11.21
C GLU A 444 8.86 23.05 -11.51
N ALA A 445 8.63 21.78 -11.86
CA ALA A 445 7.30 21.26 -12.11
C ALA A 445 6.43 21.29 -10.85
N LEU A 446 7.02 20.92 -9.70
CA LEU A 446 6.36 21.05 -8.39
C LEU A 446 6.03 22.51 -8.08
N LEU A 447 6.99 23.43 -8.25
CA LEU A 447 6.79 24.86 -7.98
C LEU A 447 5.66 25.46 -8.84
N ILE A 448 5.59 25.12 -10.13
CA ILE A 448 4.50 25.55 -11.02
C ILE A 448 3.15 25.12 -10.44
N LYS A 449 3.03 23.86 -10.02
CA LYS A 449 1.76 23.32 -9.52
C LYS A 449 1.41 23.88 -8.13
N LEU A 450 2.39 24.14 -7.27
CA LEU A 450 2.21 24.88 -6.01
C LEU A 450 1.70 26.30 -6.28
N GLN A 451 2.31 27.05 -7.20
CA GLN A 451 1.85 28.40 -7.58
C GLN A 451 0.44 28.37 -8.18
N ARG A 452 0.13 27.37 -9.02
CA ARG A 452 -1.21 27.17 -9.59
C ARG A 452 -2.27 26.98 -8.50
N SER A 453 -1.99 26.11 -7.53
CA SER A 453 -2.89 25.87 -6.39
C SER A 453 -3.11 27.14 -5.55
N LEU A 454 -2.04 27.93 -5.33
CA LEU A 454 -2.10 29.20 -4.60
C LEU A 454 -2.98 30.23 -5.33
N LEU A 455 -2.85 30.32 -6.67
CA LEU A 455 -3.69 31.21 -7.48
C LEU A 455 -5.17 30.84 -7.37
N VAL A 456 -5.51 29.55 -7.40
CA VAL A 456 -6.90 29.08 -7.23
C VAL A 456 -7.43 29.46 -5.84
N TYR A 457 -6.64 29.24 -4.78
CA TYR A 457 -7.02 29.61 -3.41
C TYR A 457 -7.30 31.13 -3.28
N CYS A 458 -6.37 31.96 -3.77
CA CYS A 458 -6.42 33.40 -3.60
C CYS A 458 -7.46 34.09 -4.50
N GLN A 459 -7.56 33.67 -5.76
CA GLN A 459 -8.37 34.37 -6.76
C GLN A 459 -9.75 33.74 -6.99
N GLN A 460 -9.92 32.46 -6.65
CA GLN A 460 -11.13 31.70 -6.97
C GLN A 460 -11.68 30.94 -5.74
N PRO A 461 -12.05 31.64 -4.65
CA PRO A 461 -12.44 31.00 -3.39
C PRO A 461 -13.73 30.16 -3.47
N GLN A 462 -14.61 30.43 -4.44
CA GLN A 462 -15.78 29.56 -4.68
C GLN A 462 -15.37 28.27 -5.38
N GLU A 463 -14.41 28.36 -6.29
CA GLU A 463 -13.87 27.21 -7.01
C GLU A 463 -13.09 26.30 -6.06
N PHE A 464 -12.21 26.88 -5.24
CA PHE A 464 -11.50 26.13 -4.21
C PHE A 464 -12.46 25.33 -3.31
N LYS A 465 -13.55 25.95 -2.84
CA LYS A 465 -14.57 25.25 -2.03
C LYS A 465 -15.25 24.13 -2.80
N ARG A 466 -15.53 24.31 -4.10
CA ARG A 466 -16.11 23.27 -4.94
C ARG A 466 -15.17 22.07 -5.04
N LEU A 467 -13.88 22.31 -5.27
CA LEU A 467 -12.86 21.26 -5.29
C LEU A 467 -12.81 20.49 -3.96
N GLN A 468 -12.88 21.19 -2.82
CA GLN A 468 -12.92 20.52 -1.51
C GLN A 468 -14.17 19.64 -1.35
N GLN A 469 -15.32 20.08 -1.83
CA GLN A 469 -16.55 19.29 -1.79
C GLN A 469 -16.49 18.07 -2.71
N ASN A 470 -15.93 18.22 -3.92
CA ASN A 470 -15.66 17.10 -4.83
C ASN A 470 -14.75 16.07 -4.16
N ALA A 471 -13.63 16.53 -3.58
CA ALA A 471 -12.66 15.69 -2.89
C ALA A 471 -13.31 14.86 -1.76
N MET A 472 -14.12 15.49 -0.91
CA MET A 472 -14.81 14.79 0.19
C MET A 472 -15.93 13.85 -0.27
N ALA A 473 -16.45 14.04 -1.49
CA ALA A 473 -17.46 13.18 -2.08
C ALA A 473 -16.86 11.90 -2.68
N CYS A 474 -15.56 11.90 -2.99
CA CYS A 474 -14.86 10.69 -3.41
C CYS A 474 -14.75 9.70 -2.25
N LYS A 475 -15.14 8.46 -2.50
CA LYS A 475 -15.03 7.35 -1.55
C LYS A 475 -14.34 6.19 -2.25
N PHE A 476 -13.27 5.71 -1.64
CA PHE A 476 -12.51 4.55 -2.09
C PHE A 476 -12.74 3.44 -1.06
N GLU A 477 -13.89 2.79 -1.12
CA GLU A 477 -14.28 1.80 -0.12
C GLU A 477 -13.66 0.43 -0.41
N TRP A 478 -13.24 -0.27 0.64
CA TRP A 478 -12.74 -1.64 0.52
C TRP A 478 -13.73 -2.62 -0.08
N LYS A 479 -15.04 -2.33 0.01
CA LYS A 479 -16.07 -3.14 -0.62
C LYS A 479 -15.93 -3.16 -2.14
N GLU A 480 -15.72 -2.00 -2.76
CA GLU A 480 -15.59 -1.87 -4.22
C GLU A 480 -14.30 -2.53 -4.72
N ALA A 481 -13.21 -2.38 -3.97
CA ALA A 481 -11.96 -3.08 -4.22
C ALA A 481 -12.15 -4.61 -4.10
N ALA A 482 -12.81 -5.09 -3.04
CA ALA A 482 -13.07 -6.51 -2.83
C ALA A 482 -13.91 -7.12 -3.97
N GLU A 483 -14.91 -6.41 -4.48
CA GLU A 483 -15.68 -6.83 -5.65
C GLU A 483 -14.81 -6.94 -6.92
N GLN A 484 -13.84 -6.04 -7.12
CA GLN A 484 -12.83 -6.16 -8.20
C GLN A 484 -11.93 -7.38 -8.00
N TYR A 485 -11.43 -7.62 -6.79
CA TYR A 485 -10.63 -8.81 -6.49
C TYR A 485 -11.40 -10.11 -6.75
N LEU A 486 -12.69 -10.16 -6.41
CA LEU A 486 -13.53 -11.33 -6.69
C LEU A 486 -13.71 -11.58 -8.20
N ARG A 487 -13.90 -10.51 -8.99
CA ARG A 487 -13.92 -10.62 -10.46
C ARG A 487 -12.58 -11.07 -11.01
N MET A 488 -11.47 -10.58 -10.44
CA MET A 488 -10.15 -11.04 -10.80
C MET A 488 -10.00 -12.54 -10.50
N TYR A 489 -10.43 -13.02 -9.32
CA TYR A 489 -10.36 -14.46 -8.99
C TYR A 489 -11.20 -15.32 -9.94
N SER A 490 -12.35 -14.83 -10.42
CA SER A 490 -13.20 -15.58 -11.36
C SER A 490 -12.76 -15.48 -12.82
N GLY A 491 -11.89 -14.53 -13.18
CA GLY A 491 -11.51 -14.27 -14.57
C GLY A 491 -12.38 -13.25 -15.31
N ASP A 492 -13.22 -12.50 -14.58
CA ASP A 492 -14.15 -11.52 -15.14
C ASP A 492 -13.67 -10.06 -15.05
N GLU A 493 -12.59 -9.80 -14.30
CA GLU A 493 -11.94 -8.47 -14.28
C GLU A 493 -11.02 -8.36 -15.49
N PRO A 494 -10.98 -7.22 -16.21
CA PRO A 494 -10.07 -7.06 -17.33
C PRO A 494 -8.63 -6.78 -16.86
N SER A 495 -7.67 -7.36 -17.56
CA SER A 495 -6.23 -7.13 -17.34
C SER A 495 -5.84 -5.70 -17.71
N VAL A 496 -4.63 -5.30 -17.33
CA VAL A 496 -4.06 -3.98 -17.69
C VAL A 496 -4.02 -3.80 -19.20
N ILE A 497 -3.62 -4.83 -19.95
CA ILE A 497 -3.58 -4.77 -21.41
C ILE A 497 -4.98 -4.58 -21.98
N GLU A 498 -5.96 -5.36 -21.50
CA GLU A 498 -7.35 -5.26 -21.98
C GLU A 498 -7.94 -3.86 -21.72
N LYS A 499 -7.63 -3.24 -20.58
CA LYS A 499 -8.04 -1.86 -20.26
C LYS A 499 -7.40 -0.85 -21.22
N VAL A 500 -6.09 -0.93 -21.44
CA VAL A 500 -5.35 -0.04 -22.36
C VAL A 500 -5.86 -0.18 -23.81
N GLU A 501 -6.17 -1.40 -24.25
CA GLU A 501 -6.74 -1.63 -25.58
C GLU A 501 -8.15 -1.08 -25.73
N ALA A 502 -8.97 -1.16 -24.67
CA ALA A 502 -10.32 -0.59 -24.66
C ALA A 502 -10.30 0.95 -24.73
N GLU A 503 -9.39 1.60 -24.00
CA GLU A 503 -9.20 3.05 -24.04
C GLU A 503 -8.78 3.54 -25.42
N LYS A 504 -7.79 2.89 -26.04
CA LYS A 504 -7.35 3.22 -27.41
C LYS A 504 -8.46 3.07 -28.45
N LYS A 505 -9.33 2.06 -28.30
CA LYS A 505 -10.51 1.90 -29.18
C LYS A 505 -11.51 3.03 -28.98
N LEU A 506 -11.77 3.42 -27.73
CA LEU A 506 -12.68 4.51 -27.41
C LEU A 506 -12.19 5.85 -27.99
N GLU A 507 -10.89 6.13 -27.88
CA GLU A 507 -10.27 7.33 -28.47
C GLU A 507 -10.36 7.34 -30.00
N ALA A 508 -10.15 6.18 -30.65
CA ALA A 508 -10.26 6.05 -32.10
C ALA A 508 -11.69 6.20 -32.61
N ASP A 509 -12.70 5.77 -31.84
CA ASP A 509 -14.12 5.91 -32.19
C ASP A 509 -14.67 7.33 -31.94
N THR A 510 -13.94 8.14 -31.16
CA THR A 510 -14.33 9.53 -30.83
C THR A 510 -13.65 10.57 -31.75
N GLN A 511 -12.69 10.15 -32.57
CA GLN A 511 -12.06 10.94 -33.64
C GLN A 511 -12.73 10.69 -34.99
#